data_AF-A0A7Y9BME1-F1
#
_entry.id   AF-A0A7Y9BME1-F1
#
_cell.length_a   1.000
_cell.length_b   1.000
_cell.length_c   1.000
_cell.angle_alpha   90.00
_cell.angle_beta   90.00
_cell.angle_gamma   90.00
#
_symmetry.space_group_name_H-M   'P 1'
#
loop_
_entity.id
_entity.type
_entity.pdbx_description
1 polymer ?
#
loop_
_entity_poly.entity_id
_entity_poly.type
_entity_poly.pdbx_seq_one_letter_code
_entity_poly.pdbx_strand_id
1 'polypeptide(L)'
;MGGNYTFNGNINGPANFGDNGVINVGQQDTADRTLRLATQLAQWLRDQGAAPARVEAAEVLRGELDRAAQERRPAEPGLIRRSLETITLGLGAGSSGLTLAQEISRLLTGS
;
A
#
# COMPACT_ATOMS: atom_id res chain seq x y z
N MET A 1 9.79 -26.41 0.14
CA MET A 1 8.51 -25.75 0.46
C MET A 1 8.65 -25.04 1.80
N GLY A 2 8.11 -23.82 1.91
CA GLY A 2 7.81 -23.17 3.20
C GLY A 2 8.82 -22.13 3.69
N GLY A 3 8.81 -20.92 3.12
CA GLY A 3 9.36 -19.74 3.79
C GLY A 3 8.38 -19.28 4.88
N ASN A 4 8.76 -19.48 6.13
CA ASN A 4 7.97 -19.10 7.30
C ASN A 4 8.20 -17.62 7.61
N TYR A 5 7.26 -16.75 7.22
CA TYR A 5 7.25 -15.35 7.64
C TYR A 5 6.59 -15.27 9.02
N THR A 6 7.41 -15.27 10.07
CA THR A 6 6.94 -15.05 11.44
C THR A 6 6.58 -13.58 11.61
N PHE A 7 5.27 -13.28 11.67
CA PHE A 7 4.76 -11.99 12.12
C PHE A 7 4.99 -11.88 13.63
N ASN A 8 6.09 -11.23 14.02
CA ASN A 8 6.34 -10.90 15.42
C ASN A 8 5.52 -9.65 15.76
N GLY A 9 4.30 -9.88 16.25
CA GLY A 9 3.47 -8.85 16.86
C GLY A 9 4.15 -8.30 18.10
N ASN A 10 4.72 -7.10 17.98
CA ASN A 10 4.91 -6.19 19.11
C ASN A 10 4.82 -4.74 18.61
N ILE A 11 3.61 -4.30 18.28
CA ILE A 11 3.27 -2.87 18.24
C ILE A 11 2.47 -2.57 19.51
N ASN A 12 3.15 -2.66 20.65
CA ASN A 12 2.69 -1.97 21.86
C ASN A 12 3.15 -0.51 21.72
N GLY A 13 2.34 0.31 21.05
CA GLY A 13 2.41 1.76 21.16
C GLY A 13 1.56 2.20 22.34
N PRO A 14 2.18 2.77 23.39
CA PRO A 14 1.89 4.17 23.64
C PRO A 14 3.21 4.89 23.95
N ALA A 15 3.89 5.37 22.91
CA ALA A 15 5.03 6.27 23.07
C ALA A 15 4.83 7.50 22.17
N ASN A 16 3.76 8.25 22.45
CA ASN A 16 3.61 9.65 22.06
C ASN A 16 2.80 10.38 23.15
N PHE A 17 3.29 10.32 24.39
CA PHE A 17 2.95 11.31 25.41
C PHE A 17 4.21 12.14 25.63
N GLY A 18 4.16 13.41 25.19
CA GLY A 18 5.16 14.40 25.56
C GLY A 18 5.69 15.19 24.38
N ASP A 19 5.15 16.40 24.26
CA ASP A 19 5.83 17.59 23.76
C ASP A 19 5.97 17.77 22.23
N ASN A 20 5.28 18.81 21.74
CA ASN A 20 5.18 19.36 20.38
C ASN A 20 4.17 18.69 19.43
N GLY A 21 2.90 19.09 19.63
CA GLY A 21 1.79 18.85 18.72
C GLY A 21 2.03 19.38 17.30
N VAL A 22 1.35 18.77 16.34
CA VAL A 22 1.40 19.03 14.88
C VAL A 22 2.54 18.31 14.13
N ILE A 23 2.86 17.06 14.48
CA ILE A 23 3.52 16.16 13.50
C ILE A 23 2.44 15.25 12.90
N ASN A 24 1.77 15.77 11.87
CA ASN A 24 1.27 15.01 10.72
C ASN A 24 0.30 13.84 10.95
N VAL A 25 -0.66 13.96 11.88
CA VAL A 25 -1.78 12.99 12.01
C VAL A 25 -2.47 12.74 10.65
N GLY A 26 -2.67 13.77 9.83
CA GLY A 26 -3.27 13.62 8.49
C GLY A 26 -2.39 12.87 7.48
N GLN A 27 -1.06 13.00 7.59
CA GLN A 27 -0.13 12.28 6.70
C GLN A 27 -0.01 10.81 7.11
N GLN A 28 -0.03 10.52 8.41
CA GLN A 28 -0.07 9.15 8.92
C GLN A 28 -1.39 8.47 8.55
N ASP A 29 -2.53 9.15 8.73
CA ASP A 29 -3.85 8.61 8.31
C ASP A 29 -3.90 8.33 6.80
N THR A 30 -3.31 9.21 5.98
CA THR A 30 -3.19 9.01 4.53
C THR A 30 -2.31 7.81 4.19
N ALA A 31 -1.18 7.62 4.88
CA ALA A 31 -0.30 6.47 4.69
C ALA A 31 -1.00 5.16 5.07
N ASP A 32 -1.65 5.11 6.24
CA ASP A 32 -2.43 3.97 6.72
C ASP A 32 -3.58 3.61 5.76
N ARG A 33 -4.30 4.62 5.25
CA ARG A 33 -5.36 4.43 4.26
C ARG A 33 -4.81 3.87 2.95
N THR A 34 -3.70 4.42 2.46
CA THR A 34 -3.07 3.98 1.21
C THR A 34 -2.59 2.53 1.32
N LEU A 35 -1.97 2.15 2.44
CA LEU A 35 -1.54 0.77 2.70
C LEU A 35 -2.72 -0.21 2.76
N ARG A 36 -3.84 0.19 3.39
CA ARG A 36 -5.07 -0.62 3.41
C ARG A 36 -5.65 -0.83 2.01
N LEU A 37 -5.65 0.19 1.15
CA LEU A 37 -6.10 0.06 -0.24
C LEU A 37 -5.19 -0.86 -1.06
N ALA A 38 -3.88 -0.74 -0.90
CA ALA A 38 -2.92 -1.63 -1.56
C ALA A 38 -3.09 -3.10 -1.13
N THR A 39 -3.40 -3.32 0.15
CA THR A 39 -3.72 -4.65 0.68
C THR A 39 -4.99 -5.22 0.06
N GLN A 40 -6.07 -4.42 0.00
CA GLN A 40 -7.33 -4.83 -0.64
C GLN A 40 -7.15 -5.10 -2.13
N LEU A 41 -6.34 -4.32 -2.84
CA LEU A 41 -6.04 -4.53 -4.25
C LEU A 41 -5.29 -5.87 -4.46
N ALA A 42 -4.30 -6.17 -3.63
CA ALA A 42 -3.56 -7.42 -3.71
C ALA A 42 -4.43 -8.65 -3.37
N GLN A 43 -5.38 -8.51 -2.45
CA GLN A 43 -6.37 -9.56 -2.15
C GLN A 43 -7.34 -9.74 -3.32
N TRP A 44 -7.92 -8.66 -3.83
CA TRP A 44 -8.83 -8.70 -4.97
C TRP A 44 -8.18 -9.34 -6.20
N LEU A 45 -6.91 -9.02 -6.51
CA LEU A 45 -6.19 -9.65 -7.63
C LEU A 45 -6.03 -11.16 -7.46
N ARG A 46 -5.80 -11.64 -6.23
CA ARG A 46 -5.74 -13.08 -5.94
C ARG A 46 -7.09 -13.75 -6.10
N ASP A 47 -8.14 -13.13 -5.56
CA ASP A 47 -9.50 -13.66 -5.63
C ASP A 47 -10.03 -13.75 -7.06
N GLN A 48 -9.62 -12.81 -7.92
CA GLN A 48 -9.95 -12.82 -9.35
C GLN A 48 -9.08 -13.78 -10.17
N GLY A 49 -8.10 -14.47 -9.58
CA GLY A 49 -7.15 -15.31 -10.31
C GLY A 49 -6.32 -14.52 -11.32
N ALA A 50 -5.97 -13.27 -11.00
CA ALA A 50 -5.19 -12.41 -11.89
C ALA A 50 -3.80 -13.03 -12.19
N ALA A 51 -3.20 -12.58 -13.30
CA ALA A 51 -1.87 -13.04 -13.69
C ALA A 51 -0.84 -12.86 -12.54
N PRO A 52 0.08 -13.81 -12.33
CA PRO A 52 1.03 -13.79 -11.22
C PRO A 52 1.82 -12.48 -11.11
N ALA A 53 2.25 -11.93 -12.26
CA ALA A 53 2.98 -10.66 -12.32
C ALA A 53 2.19 -9.47 -11.74
N ARG A 54 0.85 -9.47 -11.82
CA ARG A 54 0.02 -8.41 -11.24
C ARG A 54 -0.11 -8.55 -9.73
N VAL A 55 -0.24 -9.78 -9.25
CA VAL A 55 -0.25 -10.06 -7.80
C VAL A 55 1.10 -9.68 -7.20
N GLU A 56 2.21 -10.02 -7.86
CA GLU A 56 3.55 -9.63 -7.45
C GLU A 56 3.73 -8.10 -7.42
N ALA A 57 3.29 -7.39 -8.46
CA ALA A 57 3.35 -5.94 -8.50
C ALA A 57 2.53 -5.28 -7.36
N ALA A 58 1.37 -5.84 -7.01
CA ALA A 58 0.57 -5.35 -5.89
C ALA A 58 1.23 -5.60 -4.53
N GLU A 59 1.93 -6.73 -4.38
CA GLU A 59 2.72 -7.01 -3.18
C GLU A 59 3.95 -6.11 -3.05
N VAL A 60 4.63 -5.82 -4.17
CA VAL A 60 5.76 -4.86 -4.21
C VAL A 60 5.28 -3.47 -3.81
N LEU A 61 4.14 -3.02 -4.34
CA LEU A 61 3.52 -1.74 -3.94
C LEU A 61 3.21 -1.72 -2.44
N ARG A 62 2.56 -2.77 -1.92
CA ARG A 62 2.22 -2.89 -0.49
C ARG A 62 3.47 -2.84 0.39
N GLY A 63 4.52 -3.56 0.00
CA GLY A 63 5.78 -3.62 0.73
C GLY A 63 6.51 -2.28 0.78
N GLU A 64 6.54 -1.53 -0.31
CA GLU A 64 7.13 -0.18 -0.32
C GLU A 64 6.33 0.79 0.55
N LEU A 65 4.99 0.72 0.53
CA LEU A 65 4.13 1.58 1.35
C LEU A 65 4.31 1.29 2.85
N ASP A 66 4.33 0.01 3.23
CA ASP A 66 4.57 -0.43 4.61
C ASP A 66 5.96 0.02 5.09
N ARG A 67 6.99 -0.19 4.27
CA ARG A 67 8.35 0.23 4.56
C ARG A 67 8.48 1.75 4.69
N ALA A 68 7.87 2.50 3.78
CA ALA A 68 7.86 3.96 3.82
C ALA A 68 7.20 4.50 5.09
N ALA A 69 6.10 3.88 5.52
CA ALA A 69 5.43 4.23 6.77
C ALA A 69 6.31 3.93 8.00
N GLN A 70 6.95 2.75 8.04
CA GLN A 70 7.86 2.36 9.13
C GLN A 70 9.09 3.26 9.22
N GLU A 71 9.71 3.57 8.07
CA GLU A 71 10.91 4.43 7.98
C GLU A 71 10.57 5.93 8.06
N ARG A 72 9.28 6.31 8.17
CA ARG A 72 8.79 7.71 8.13
C ARG A 72 9.34 8.51 6.95
N ARG A 73 9.46 7.85 5.80
CA ARG A 73 9.97 8.43 4.55
C ARG A 73 8.87 8.45 3.49
N PRO A 74 9.00 9.30 2.45
CA PRO A 74 8.15 9.15 1.27
C PRO A 74 8.39 7.79 0.59
N ALA A 75 7.31 7.18 0.13
CA ALA A 75 7.38 6.00 -0.73
C ALA A 75 8.01 6.36 -2.08
N GLU A 76 8.74 5.42 -2.69
CA GLU A 76 9.45 5.66 -3.93
C GLU A 76 8.47 5.84 -5.10
N PRO A 77 8.41 7.04 -5.73
CA PRO A 77 7.40 7.34 -6.74
C PRO A 77 7.58 6.51 -8.02
N GLY A 78 8.82 6.16 -8.37
CA GLY A 78 9.12 5.30 -9.52
C GLY A 78 8.57 3.88 -9.34
N LEU A 79 8.78 3.29 -8.16
CA LEU A 79 8.25 1.98 -7.79
C LEU A 79 6.72 1.98 -7.76
N ILE A 80 6.11 2.99 -7.13
CA ILE A 80 4.66 3.14 -7.10
C ILE A 80 4.09 3.16 -8.53
N ARG A 81 4.62 4.04 -9.39
CA ARG A 81 4.14 4.20 -10.76
C ARG A 81 4.25 2.91 -11.55
N ARG A 82 5.42 2.26 -11.52
CA ARG A 82 5.66 0.99 -12.23
C ARG A 82 4.73 -0.14 -11.76
N SER A 83 4.51 -0.21 -10.44
CA SER A 83 3.64 -1.23 -9.85
C SER A 83 2.19 -1.02 -10.27
N LEU A 84 1.67 0.20 -10.17
CA LEU A 84 0.32 0.55 -10.60
C LEU A 84 0.13 0.34 -12.11
N GLU A 85 1.10 0.69 -12.94
CA GLU A 85 1.07 0.41 -14.38
C GLU A 85 0.92 -1.09 -14.64
N THR A 86 1.75 -1.92 -14.01
CA THR A 86 1.70 -3.38 -14.15
C THR A 86 0.35 -3.96 -13.69
N ILE A 87 -0.17 -3.49 -12.56
CA ILE A 87 -1.46 -3.93 -12.01
C ILE A 87 -2.61 -3.57 -12.95
N THR A 88 -2.57 -2.37 -13.54
CA THR A 88 -3.66 -1.85 -14.39
C THR A 88 -3.69 -2.41 -15.80
N LEU A 89 -2.62 -3.08 -16.29
CA LEU A 89 -2.46 -3.68 -17.64
C LEU A 89 -3.42 -4.85 -17.99
N GLY A 90 -4.61 -4.85 -17.43
CA GLY A 90 -5.75 -5.64 -17.88
C GLY A 90 -6.79 -5.77 -16.79
N LEU A 91 -6.96 -4.70 -16.02
CA LEU A 91 -8.18 -4.47 -15.28
C LEU A 91 -9.25 -4.03 -16.28
N GLY A 92 -10.43 -4.61 -16.19
CA GLY A 92 -11.58 -4.14 -16.97
C GLY A 92 -12.00 -2.73 -16.55
N ALA A 93 -12.49 -1.94 -17.49
CA ALA A 93 -13.14 -0.66 -17.17
C ALA A 93 -14.30 -0.90 -16.18
N GLY A 94 -14.38 -0.08 -15.13
CA GLY A 94 -15.41 -0.22 -14.09
C GLY A 94 -15.17 -1.34 -13.08
N SER A 95 -14.03 -2.05 -13.13
CA SER A 95 -13.70 -3.07 -12.12
C SER A 95 -13.31 -2.44 -10.78
N SER A 96 -13.65 -3.12 -9.69
CA SER A 96 -13.26 -2.71 -8.32
C SER A 96 -11.74 -2.57 -8.18
N GLY A 97 -10.96 -3.43 -8.84
CA GLY A 97 -9.50 -3.31 -8.88
C GLY A 97 -9.01 -2.01 -9.49
N LEU A 98 -9.68 -1.51 -10.55
CA LEU A 98 -9.31 -0.24 -11.18
C LEU A 98 -9.63 0.94 -10.26
N THR A 99 -10.79 0.91 -9.59
CA THR A 99 -11.16 1.92 -8.59
C THR A 99 -10.16 1.98 -7.45
N LEU A 100 -9.74 0.83 -6.91
CA LEU A 100 -8.72 0.75 -5.86
C LEU A 100 -7.37 1.33 -6.32
N ALA A 101 -6.90 0.94 -7.50
CA ALA A 101 -5.64 1.45 -8.07
C ALA A 101 -5.68 2.99 -8.29
N GLN A 102 -6.84 3.51 -8.73
CA GLN A 102 -7.04 4.95 -8.90
C GLN A 102 -7.07 5.71 -7.56
N GLU A 103 -7.73 5.15 -6.53
CA GLU A 103 -7.77 5.76 -5.20
C GLU A 103 -6.37 5.82 -4.57
N ILE A 104 -5.58 4.74 -4.69
CA ILE A 104 -4.17 4.71 -4.27
C ILE A 104 -3.38 5.81 -4.99
N SER A 105 -3.52 5.91 -6.32
CA SER A 105 -2.83 6.92 -7.11
C SER A 105 -3.15 8.33 -6.63
N ARG A 106 -4.44 8.66 -6.42
CA ARG A 106 -4.89 9.98 -5.93
C ARG A 106 -4.32 10.32 -4.56
N LEU A 107 -4.32 9.38 -3.62
CA LEU A 107 -3.78 9.59 -2.28
C LEU A 107 -2.26 9.83 -2.30
N LEU A 108 -1.55 9.19 -3.24
CA LEU A 108 -0.09 9.29 -3.36
C LEU A 108 0.38 10.50 -4.17
N THR A 109 -0.41 10.99 -5.12
CA THR A 109 -0.07 12.20 -5.87
C THR A 109 -0.50 13.48 -5.19
N GLY A 110 -1.45 13.42 -4.25
CA GLY A 110 -1.97 14.59 -3.56
C GLY A 110 -2.77 15.51 -4.50
N SER A 111 -3.83 16.12 -3.97
CA SER A 111 -4.48 17.28 -4.58
C SER A 111 -3.75 18.54 -4.13
#